data_AF-H3AN24-F1
#
_entry.id   AF-H3AN24-F1
#
_cell.length_a   1.000
_cell.length_b   1.000
_cell.length_c   1.000
_cell.angle_alpha   90.00
_cell.angle_beta   90.00
_cell.angle_gamma   90.00
#
_symmetry.space_group_name_H-M   'P 1'
#
loop_
_entity.id
_entity.type
_entity.pdbx_description
1 polymer ?
#
loop_
_entity_poly.entity_id
_entity_poly.type
_entity_poly.pdbx_seq_one_letter_code
_entity_poly.pdbx_strand_id
1 'polypeptide(L)'
;CCLEANNLLGFLQSLFNFCSSSTHRWQVVTAGLDPNDNKRIETLKELSGTRWSAHAQATRAFCLNYGNIQEPLESLADDSKQNPNTRSDARSLHSKMDKLEIAFLCNFWNTILQRIQLTSKALQTVELDLVTAVNLVGSLKEFVASLRAQFDSRYE
;
A
#
# COMPACT_ATOMS: atom_id res chain seq x y z
N CYS A 1 -13.09 6.73 7.48
CA CYS A 1 -11.69 6.32 7.71
C CYS A 1 -11.00 7.37 8.58
N CYS A 2 -10.01 6.99 9.39
CA CYS A 2 -9.23 7.96 10.17
C CYS A 2 -8.30 8.78 9.27
N LEU A 3 -7.80 9.91 9.79
CA LEU A 3 -7.01 10.88 9.02
C LEU A 3 -5.73 10.24 8.46
N GLU A 4 -5.06 9.43 9.26
CA GLU A 4 -3.79 8.79 8.92
C GLU A 4 -3.97 7.76 7.79
N ALA A 5 -5.07 7.01 7.82
CA ALA A 5 -5.43 6.11 6.71
C ALA A 5 -5.64 6.91 5.41
N ASN A 6 -6.35 8.04 5.50
CA ASN A 6 -6.58 8.90 4.35
C ASN A 6 -5.28 9.54 3.84
N ASN A 7 -4.34 9.87 4.73
CA ASN A 7 -3.03 10.40 4.35
C ASN A 7 -2.25 9.38 3.51
N LEU A 8 -2.15 8.13 3.98
CA LEU A 8 -1.48 7.06 3.24
C LEU A 8 -2.18 6.79 1.90
N LEU A 9 -3.52 6.61 1.92
CA LEU A 9 -4.28 6.32 0.69
C LEU A 9 -4.20 7.48 -0.31
N GLY A 10 -4.30 8.73 0.15
CA GLY A 10 -4.12 9.91 -0.70
C GLY A 10 -2.71 9.99 -1.30
N PHE A 11 -1.69 9.59 -0.55
CA PHE A 11 -0.33 9.47 -1.06
C PHE A 11 -0.24 8.39 -2.15
N LEU A 12 -0.77 7.18 -1.92
CA LEU A 12 -0.78 6.09 -2.90
C LEU A 12 -1.49 6.50 -4.20
N GLN A 13 -2.62 7.20 -4.10
CA GLN A 13 -3.33 7.70 -5.28
C GLN A 13 -2.51 8.76 -6.02
N SER A 14 -1.84 9.66 -5.30
CA SER A 14 -0.96 10.67 -5.91
C SER A 14 0.20 10.02 -6.67
N LEU A 15 0.81 9.01 -6.07
CA LEU A 15 1.88 8.22 -6.68
C LEU A 15 1.39 7.48 -7.94
N PHE A 16 0.22 6.84 -7.87
CA PHE A 16 -0.39 6.20 -9.03
C PHE A 16 -0.66 7.20 -10.16
N ASN A 17 -1.29 8.35 -9.86
CA ASN A 17 -1.61 9.39 -10.84
C ASN A 17 -0.34 9.96 -11.51
N PHE A 18 0.72 10.17 -10.73
CA PHE A 18 2.01 10.61 -11.27
C PHE A 18 2.56 9.61 -12.30
N CYS A 19 2.53 8.32 -11.98
CA CYS A 19 3.03 7.28 -12.87
C CYS A 19 2.12 7.08 -14.08
N SER A 20 0.81 6.95 -13.89
CA SER A 20 -0.14 6.57 -14.94
C SER A 20 -0.35 7.64 -16.01
N SER A 21 -0.04 8.90 -15.69
CA SER A 21 -0.11 10.02 -16.64
C SER A 21 1.06 10.07 -17.63
N SER A 22 2.05 9.16 -17.55
CA SER A 22 3.13 9.05 -18.53
C SER A 22 3.65 7.62 -18.62
N THR A 23 3.65 7.06 -19.84
CA THR A 23 4.22 5.71 -20.10
C THR A 23 5.69 5.62 -19.71
N HIS A 24 6.47 6.68 -19.93
CA HIS A 24 7.86 6.74 -19.52
C HIS A 24 8.02 6.70 -17.99
N ARG A 25 7.27 7.52 -17.25
CA ARG A 25 7.32 7.53 -15.77
C ARG A 25 6.90 6.18 -15.20
N TRP A 26 5.83 5.59 -15.75
CA TRP A 26 5.39 4.26 -15.38
C TRP A 26 6.51 3.23 -15.54
N GLN A 27 7.15 3.20 -16.72
CA GLN A 27 8.26 2.27 -16.98
C GLN A 27 9.42 2.47 -16.00
N VAL A 28 9.85 3.72 -15.78
CA VAL A 28 10.96 4.03 -14.87
C VAL A 28 10.66 3.58 -13.44
N VAL A 29 9.48 3.92 -12.91
CA VAL A 29 9.12 3.60 -11.51
C VAL A 29 8.82 2.11 -11.31
N THR A 30 8.38 1.39 -12.36
CA THR A 30 8.01 -0.02 -12.25
C THR A 30 9.06 -1.01 -12.75
N ALA A 31 10.17 -0.54 -13.31
CA ALA A 31 11.21 -1.38 -13.90
C ALA A 31 11.90 -2.31 -12.88
N GLY A 32 12.10 -1.83 -11.65
CA GLY A 32 12.83 -2.52 -10.59
C GLY A 32 11.94 -3.23 -9.56
N LEU A 33 10.65 -3.43 -9.84
CA LEU A 33 9.77 -4.07 -8.86
C LEU A 33 10.13 -5.54 -8.68
N ASP A 34 10.21 -5.97 -7.43
CA ASP A 34 10.41 -7.35 -7.04
C ASP A 34 9.09 -8.13 -7.04
N PRO A 35 9.16 -9.44 -7.37
CA PRO A 35 8.01 -10.30 -7.31
C PRO A 35 7.62 -10.63 -5.86
N ASN A 36 6.32 -10.83 -5.64
CA ASN A 36 5.81 -11.36 -4.38
C ASN A 36 6.17 -12.86 -4.21
N ASP A 37 5.78 -13.44 -3.07
CA ASP A 37 5.99 -14.87 -2.74
C ASP A 37 5.47 -15.85 -3.82
N ASN A 38 4.48 -15.43 -4.62
CA ASN A 38 3.91 -16.21 -5.72
C ASN A 38 4.60 -15.93 -7.08
N LYS A 39 5.78 -15.31 -7.07
CA LYS A 39 6.56 -14.93 -8.27
C LYS A 39 5.82 -13.97 -9.21
N ARG A 40 4.90 -13.16 -8.68
CA ARG A 40 4.13 -12.17 -9.46
C ARG A 40 4.56 -10.74 -9.10
N ILE A 41 4.79 -9.93 -10.12
CA ILE A 41 5.06 -8.49 -9.94
C ILE A 41 3.75 -7.78 -9.59
N GLU A 42 3.72 -7.17 -8.40
CA GLU A 42 2.60 -6.33 -7.98
C GLU A 42 2.92 -4.87 -8.29
N THR A 43 2.28 -4.35 -9.34
CA THR A 43 2.42 -2.94 -9.75
C THR A 43 1.51 -2.01 -8.95
N LEU A 44 1.83 -0.71 -8.94
CA LEU A 44 0.98 0.35 -8.40
C LEU A 44 -0.47 0.21 -8.88
N LYS A 45 -1.41 0.39 -7.97
CA LYS A 45 -2.85 0.28 -8.24
C LYS A 45 -3.56 1.58 -7.97
N GLU A 46 -4.53 1.87 -8.82
CA GLU A 46 -5.52 2.90 -8.56
C GLU A 46 -6.37 2.49 -7.35
N LEU A 47 -6.72 3.46 -6.50
CA LEU A 47 -7.67 3.22 -5.44
C LEU A 47 -9.09 3.27 -6.00
N SER A 48 -9.94 2.35 -5.53
CA SER A 48 -11.37 2.37 -5.83
C SER A 48 -12.13 2.75 -4.57
N GLY A 49 -12.94 3.82 -4.65
CA GLY A 49 -13.71 4.31 -3.50
C GLY A 49 -14.69 3.31 -2.89
N THR A 50 -15.05 2.23 -3.58
CA THR A 50 -16.05 1.24 -3.11
C THR A 50 -15.47 -0.12 -2.73
N ARG A 51 -14.16 -0.36 -2.94
CA ARG A 51 -13.58 -1.70 -2.78
C ARG A 51 -12.34 -1.69 -1.90
N TRP A 52 -12.50 -2.13 -0.65
CA TRP A 52 -11.39 -2.38 0.28
C TRP A 52 -10.29 -3.28 -0.30
N SER A 53 -10.65 -4.16 -1.25
CA SER A 53 -9.68 -4.98 -1.97
C SER A 53 -8.70 -4.18 -2.83
N ALA A 54 -9.14 -3.08 -3.42
CA ALA A 54 -8.26 -2.18 -4.16
C ALA A 54 -7.25 -1.50 -3.22
N HIS A 55 -7.70 -1.08 -2.02
CA HIS A 55 -6.81 -0.51 -1.01
C HIS A 55 -5.78 -1.53 -0.52
N ALA A 56 -6.19 -2.78 -0.28
CA ALA A 56 -5.28 -3.85 0.12
C ALA A 56 -4.23 -4.16 -0.96
N GLN A 57 -4.64 -4.18 -2.24
CA GLN A 57 -3.72 -4.41 -3.36
C GLN A 57 -2.74 -3.23 -3.53
N ALA A 58 -3.23 -1.99 -3.50
CA ALA A 58 -2.39 -0.81 -3.64
C ALA A 58 -1.35 -0.72 -2.51
N THR A 59 -1.78 -0.95 -1.27
CA THR A 59 -0.90 -0.90 -0.10
C THR A 59 0.13 -2.02 -0.14
N ARG A 60 -0.25 -3.23 -0.56
CA ARG A 60 0.68 -4.37 -0.71
C ARG A 60 1.75 -4.11 -1.76
N ALA A 61 1.33 -3.68 -2.96
CA ALA A 61 2.24 -3.38 -4.06
C ALA A 61 3.29 -2.33 -3.66
N PHE A 62 2.83 -1.27 -2.99
CA PHE A 62 3.71 -0.22 -2.49
C PHE A 62 4.63 -0.70 -1.35
N CYS A 63 4.09 -1.40 -0.35
CA CYS A 63 4.85 -1.88 0.81
C CYS A 63 5.94 -2.87 0.43
N LEU A 64 5.65 -3.78 -0.51
CA LEU A 64 6.61 -4.78 -1.01
C LEU A 64 7.80 -4.13 -1.71
N ASN A 65 7.55 -3.03 -2.43
CA ASN A 65 8.51 -2.40 -3.32
C ASN A 65 8.87 -0.98 -2.89
N TYR A 66 8.82 -0.69 -1.59
CA TYR A 66 8.96 0.67 -1.07
C TYR A 66 10.25 1.34 -1.56
N GLY A 67 11.40 0.69 -1.38
CA GLY A 67 12.70 1.19 -1.87
C GLY A 67 12.80 1.20 -3.39
N ASN A 68 12.35 0.13 -4.05
CA ASN A 68 12.35 -0.01 -5.52
C ASN A 68 11.48 1.06 -6.22
N ILE A 69 10.55 1.69 -5.52
CA ILE A 69 9.74 2.82 -5.98
C ILE A 69 10.39 4.15 -5.61
N GLN A 70 11.05 4.24 -4.45
CA GLN A 70 11.69 5.45 -3.96
C GLN A 70 12.86 5.89 -4.84
N GLU A 71 13.78 4.97 -5.16
CA GLU A 71 15.00 5.29 -5.91
C GLU A 71 14.72 5.86 -7.32
N PRO A 72 13.77 5.32 -8.11
CA PRO A 72 13.43 5.93 -9.39
C PRO A 72 12.76 7.31 -9.26
N LEU A 73 12.05 7.59 -8.17
CA LEU A 73 11.49 8.93 -7.93
C LEU A 73 12.60 9.95 -7.66
N GLU A 74 13.63 9.58 -6.91
CA GLU A 74 14.83 10.42 -6.72
C GLU A 74 15.51 10.67 -8.07
N SER A 75 15.71 9.61 -8.85
CA SER A 75 16.32 9.69 -10.19
C SER A 75 15.55 10.64 -11.12
N LEU A 76 14.22 10.56 -11.14
CA LEU A 76 13.36 11.47 -11.92
C LEU A 76 13.38 12.90 -11.39
N ALA A 77 13.56 13.11 -10.08
CA ALA A 77 13.66 14.43 -9.49
C ALA A 77 14.96 15.15 -9.90
N ASP A 78 16.05 14.39 -10.03
CA ASP A 78 17.40 14.91 -10.28
C ASP A 78 17.79 14.92 -11.77
N ASP A 79 17.06 14.19 -12.63
CA ASP A 79 17.27 14.22 -14.07
C ASP A 79 16.91 15.58 -14.69
N SER A 80 17.94 16.34 -15.10
CA SER A 80 17.79 17.65 -15.75
C SER A 80 17.12 17.60 -17.11
N LYS A 81 16.96 16.42 -17.72
CA LYS A 81 16.23 16.23 -18.99
C LYS A 81 14.72 16.16 -18.79
N GLN A 82 14.26 15.90 -17.57
CA GLN A 82 12.82 15.91 -17.26
C GLN A 82 12.29 17.35 -17.21
N ASN A 83 11.02 17.51 -17.57
CA ASN A 83 10.36 18.81 -17.43
C ASN A 83 10.28 19.25 -15.96
N PRO A 84 10.28 20.56 -15.67
CA PRO A 84 10.30 21.07 -14.29
C PRO A 84 9.19 20.52 -13.39
N ASN A 85 7.97 20.32 -13.93
CA ASN A 85 6.84 19.79 -13.18
C ASN A 85 7.09 18.34 -12.75
N THR A 86 7.57 17.50 -13.67
CA THR A 86 7.90 16.09 -13.36
C THR A 86 8.97 15.99 -12.28
N ARG A 87 10.01 16.83 -12.35
CA ARG A 87 11.06 16.87 -11.33
C ARG A 87 10.53 17.30 -9.97
N SER A 88 9.67 18.32 -9.95
CA SER A 88 9.05 18.84 -8.72
C SER A 88 8.11 17.83 -8.09
N ASP A 89 7.25 17.20 -8.88
CA ASP A 89 6.29 16.18 -8.42
C ASP A 89 7.03 14.93 -7.91
N ALA A 90 8.05 14.46 -8.64
CA ALA A 90 8.88 13.33 -8.21
C ALA A 90 9.59 13.64 -6.88
N ARG A 91 10.18 14.83 -6.74
CA ARG A 91 10.83 15.27 -5.49
C ARG A 91 9.85 15.35 -4.32
N SER A 92 8.64 15.84 -4.57
CA SER A 92 7.57 15.92 -3.55
C SER A 92 7.12 14.54 -3.10
N LEU A 93 6.96 13.58 -4.03
CA LEU A 93 6.61 12.19 -3.71
C LEU A 93 7.74 11.50 -2.94
N HIS A 94 8.99 11.63 -3.40
CA HIS A 94 10.17 11.11 -2.72
C HIS A 94 10.28 11.63 -1.27
N SER A 95 10.19 12.95 -1.10
CA SER A 95 10.28 13.59 0.22
C SER A 95 9.17 13.14 1.17
N LYS A 96 8.00 12.76 0.67
CA LYS A 96 6.95 12.16 1.50
C LYS A 96 7.32 10.75 1.94
N MET A 97 7.98 9.95 1.10
CA MET A 97 8.47 8.62 1.45
C MET A 97 9.60 8.68 2.50
N ASP A 98 10.41 9.73 2.50
CA ASP A 98 11.43 9.94 3.55
C ASP A 98 10.84 10.16 4.95
N LYS A 99 9.55 10.51 5.04
CA LYS A 99 8.88 10.69 6.33
C LYS A 99 8.55 9.34 6.95
N LEU A 100 8.99 9.16 8.19
CA LEU A 100 8.64 8.01 9.02
C LEU A 100 7.14 7.72 9.04
N GLU A 101 6.29 8.78 9.01
CA GLU A 101 4.84 8.65 8.93
C GLU A 101 4.39 7.76 7.76
N ILE A 102 4.89 7.97 6.54
CA ILE A 102 4.47 7.18 5.36
C ILE A 102 4.98 5.75 5.46
N ALA A 103 6.24 5.55 5.84
CA ALA A 103 6.83 4.22 6.01
C ALA A 103 6.11 3.41 7.10
N PHE A 104 5.82 4.03 8.25
CA PHE A 104 5.10 3.42 9.35
C PHE A 104 3.66 3.09 8.97
N LEU A 105 2.91 4.07 8.45
CA LEU A 105 1.51 3.87 8.07
C LEU A 105 1.38 2.82 6.98
N CYS A 106 2.30 2.79 6.02
CA CYS A 106 2.35 1.77 4.98
C CYS A 106 2.42 0.36 5.59
N ASN A 107 3.39 0.10 6.48
CA ASN A 107 3.52 -1.20 7.14
C ASN A 107 2.31 -1.54 8.02
N PHE A 108 1.85 -0.59 8.82
CA PHE A 108 0.72 -0.77 9.72
C PHE A 108 -0.57 -1.12 8.96
N TRP A 109 -0.93 -0.30 7.96
CA TRP A 109 -2.13 -0.52 7.16
C TRP A 109 -2.00 -1.73 6.24
N ASN A 110 -0.81 -2.03 5.71
CA ASN A 110 -0.61 -3.25 4.92
C ASN A 110 -0.98 -4.49 5.74
N THR A 111 -0.46 -4.62 6.96
CA THR A 111 -0.75 -5.74 7.87
C THR A 111 -2.25 -5.91 8.12
N ILE A 112 -2.95 -4.82 8.43
CA ILE A 112 -4.40 -4.86 8.70
C ILE A 112 -5.19 -5.19 7.43
N LEU A 113 -4.91 -4.50 6.32
CA LEU A 113 -5.66 -4.66 5.07
C LEU A 113 -5.46 -6.04 4.46
N GLN A 114 -4.26 -6.64 4.55
CA GLN A 114 -4.05 -8.01 4.08
C GLN A 114 -4.90 -9.01 4.85
N ARG A 115 -4.96 -8.91 6.20
CA ARG A 115 -5.79 -9.81 7.00
C ARG A 115 -7.27 -9.66 6.67
N ILE A 116 -7.77 -8.41 6.59
CA ILE A 116 -9.14 -8.12 6.18
C ILE A 116 -9.43 -8.72 4.79
N GLN A 117 -8.51 -8.54 3.84
CA GLN A 117 -8.70 -9.01 2.47
C GLN A 117 -8.74 -10.54 2.37
N LEU A 118 -7.92 -11.25 3.13
CA LEU A 118 -7.94 -12.72 3.19
C LEU A 118 -9.25 -13.23 3.80
N THR A 119 -9.66 -12.66 4.93
CA THR A 119 -10.95 -13.01 5.55
C THR A 119 -12.11 -12.71 4.61
N SER A 120 -12.13 -11.54 3.96
CA SER A 120 -13.18 -11.17 3.01
C SER A 120 -13.24 -12.10 1.81
N LYS A 121 -12.10 -12.58 1.30
CA LYS A 121 -12.07 -13.57 0.20
C LYS A 121 -12.62 -14.92 0.66
N ALA A 122 -12.20 -15.38 1.84
CA ALA A 122 -12.70 -16.63 2.40
C ALA A 122 -14.21 -16.58 2.64
N LEU A 123 -14.75 -15.47 3.16
CA LEU A 123 -16.20 -15.29 3.36
C LEU A 123 -17.01 -15.28 2.05
N GLN A 124 -16.37 -15.09 0.90
CA GLN A 124 -17.02 -15.07 -0.41
C GLN A 124 -16.95 -16.43 -1.13
N THR A 125 -16.33 -17.46 -0.54
CA THR A 125 -16.31 -18.81 -1.14
C THR A 125 -17.66 -19.50 -0.97
N VAL A 126 -18.15 -20.14 -2.03
CA VAL A 126 -19.51 -20.72 -2.10
C VAL A 126 -19.68 -21.90 -1.14
N GLU A 127 -18.60 -22.61 -0.86
CA GLU A 127 -18.58 -23.83 -0.06
C GLU A 127 -18.39 -23.56 1.46
N LEU A 128 -18.42 -22.30 1.89
CA LEU A 128 -18.15 -21.94 3.28
C LEU A 128 -19.34 -22.26 4.20
N ASP A 129 -19.09 -23.05 5.25
CA ASP A 129 -20.07 -23.29 6.29
C ASP A 129 -20.13 -22.14 7.32
N LEU A 130 -21.27 -22.03 8.00
CA LEU A 130 -21.53 -20.94 8.94
C LEU A 130 -20.56 -20.94 10.13
N VAL A 131 -20.13 -22.12 10.61
CA VAL A 131 -19.21 -22.22 11.76
C VAL A 131 -17.84 -21.66 11.36
N THR A 132 -17.33 -22.04 10.20
CA THR A 132 -16.08 -21.48 9.67
C THR A 132 -16.19 -19.98 9.44
N ALA A 133 -17.32 -19.48 8.90
CA ALA A 133 -17.53 -18.05 8.73
C ALA A 133 -17.46 -17.26 10.04
N VAL A 134 -18.12 -17.75 11.10
CA VAL A 134 -18.06 -17.15 12.44
C VAL A 134 -16.63 -17.17 12.99
N ASN A 135 -15.92 -18.29 12.84
CA ASN A 135 -14.54 -18.42 13.31
C ASN A 135 -13.60 -17.45 12.57
N LEU A 136 -13.77 -17.25 11.27
CA LEU A 136 -12.96 -16.32 10.47
C LEU A 136 -13.15 -14.86 10.92
N VAL A 137 -14.39 -14.46 11.18
CA VAL A 137 -14.70 -13.10 11.69
C VAL A 137 -14.18 -12.95 13.13
N GLY A 138 -14.35 -13.96 13.97
CA GLY A 138 -13.79 -14.00 15.33
C GLY A 138 -12.28 -13.83 15.34
N SER A 139 -11.56 -14.61 14.52
CA SER A 139 -10.11 -14.52 14.37
C SER A 139 -9.65 -13.15 13.86
N LEU A 140 -10.38 -12.53 12.92
CA LEU A 140 -10.08 -11.18 12.46
C LEU A 140 -10.24 -10.15 13.60
N LYS A 141 -11.31 -10.27 14.40
CA LYS A 141 -11.54 -9.41 15.57
C LYS A 141 -10.41 -9.54 16.59
N GLU A 142 -10.03 -10.76 16.94
CA GLU A 142 -8.94 -11.05 17.87
C GLU A 142 -7.61 -10.51 17.38
N PHE A 143 -7.31 -10.66 16.08
CA PHE A 143 -6.12 -10.11 15.45
C PHE A 143 -6.05 -8.58 15.59
N VAL A 144 -7.13 -7.86 15.29
CA VAL A 144 -7.15 -6.39 15.44
C VAL A 144 -7.03 -5.99 16.91
N ALA A 145 -7.62 -6.75 17.83
CA ALA A 145 -7.50 -6.49 19.26
C ALA A 145 -6.06 -6.71 19.76
N SER A 146 -5.38 -7.76 19.30
CA SER A 146 -4.00 -8.05 19.70
C SER A 146 -3.00 -7.00 19.19
N LEU A 147 -3.22 -6.45 17.99
CA LEU A 147 -2.44 -5.31 17.48
C LEU A 147 -2.57 -4.07 18.39
N ARG A 148 -3.75 -3.83 18.97
CA ARG A 148 -3.93 -2.74 19.94
C ARG A 148 -3.22 -3.04 21.26
N ALA A 149 -3.39 -4.24 21.81
CA ALA A 149 -2.76 -4.62 23.07
C ALA A 149 -1.23 -4.56 23.03
N GLN A 150 -0.61 -4.92 21.89
CA GLN A 150 0.84 -4.80 21.69
C GLN A 150 1.36 -3.36 21.77
N PHE A 151 0.49 -2.38 21.48
CA PHE A 151 0.84 -0.98 21.65
C PHE A 151 0.83 -0.59 23.13
N ASP A 152 -0.19 -1.03 23.87
CA ASP A 152 -0.35 -0.69 25.29
C ASP A 152 0.74 -1.34 26.16
N SER A 153 1.11 -2.59 25.89
CA SER A 153 2.12 -3.32 26.68
C SER A 153 3.56 -2.85 26.46
N ARG A 154 3.81 -1.89 25.55
CA ARG A 154 5.15 -1.35 25.27
C ARG A 154 5.50 -0.13 26.14
N TYR A 155 4.53 0.37 26.92
CA TYR A 155 4.68 1.53 27.80
C TYR A 155 4.52 1.18 29.30
N GLU A 156 4.45 -0.11 29.63
CA GLU A 156 4.65 -0.66 30.98
C GLU A 156 6.07 -1.23 31.10
#